data_AF-A0A8J2H5C5-F1
#
_entry.id   AF-A0A8J2H5C5-F1
#
_cell.length_a   1.000
_cell.length_b   1.000
_cell.length_c   1.000
_cell.angle_alpha   90.00
_cell.angle_beta   90.00
_cell.angle_gamma   90.00
#
_symmetry.space_group_name_H-M   'P 1'
#
loop_
_entity.id
_entity.type
_entity.pdbx_description
1 polymer ?
#
loop_
_entity_poly.entity_id
_entity_poly.type
_entity_poly.pdbx_seq_one_letter_code
_entity_poly.pdbx_strand_id
1 'polypeptide(L)'
;MRQNTLLLGYWFDDKKPYMNNFIYQFREELQSIAEGVQVHLPDNHQIIVRGVVLMGVCDQPAKSDCFNFMLYNADFGCTSCLSRGQSLRTDAGGHVHVYPNEPQIQLRTSLQTVAKGNLATPDQPIMGVKGNSALFLIMPDFIRGTAIDRMHCCDGGVIKKILRLLFDSNYSDNAFSLRAVIDQIDDRLIGIKPPKFVHRLPRTITDLKHWKASELKIFCFYYAIPIFEGIMRLDYFQHLLKLIIGLHILSCDVITYGMIEVARDLLNCFVREFEQLYGLRYCSINIHLLEHLPDSVKNLGPLWAHTCYESEDLNGQILKLFHGTWHIDTQLARSQSKFLTMTRLIDQSRNDKVRNFCSEKKLQVKIVDQISDHCYTVGNYKNLSVDELPLIVMHALHQSRLLIDNISVKQYFRLMKHKKQYVSDMYKDNLQTLSSVVQYSENNQL
;
A
#
# COMPACT_ATOMS: atom_id res chain seq x y z
N MET A 1 -4.41 14.17 -4.94
CA MET A 1 -5.35 13.04 -4.88
C MET A 1 -5.16 12.19 -6.13
N ARG A 2 -5.03 10.87 -5.99
CA ARG A 2 -5.11 9.98 -7.16
C ARG A 2 -6.49 10.16 -7.80
N GLN A 3 -6.61 9.86 -9.09
CA GLN A 3 -7.92 9.92 -9.75
C GLN A 3 -8.91 9.02 -9.00
N ASN A 4 -10.14 9.49 -8.80
CA ASN A 4 -11.26 8.74 -8.21
C ASN A 4 -11.31 8.56 -6.67
N THR A 5 -10.58 9.35 -5.87
CA THR A 5 -10.81 9.37 -4.41
C THR A 5 -11.87 10.42 -4.07
N LEU A 6 -12.80 10.06 -3.17
CA LEU A 6 -13.73 11.00 -2.54
C LEU A 6 -13.45 11.02 -1.04
N LEU A 7 -13.37 12.24 -0.49
CA LEU A 7 -13.25 12.43 0.94
C LEU A 7 -14.65 12.56 1.54
N LEU A 8 -15.01 11.64 2.44
CA LEU A 8 -16.35 11.60 3.04
C LEU A 8 -16.52 12.64 4.16
N GLY A 9 -15.51 12.82 5.02
CA GLY A 9 -15.58 13.80 6.09
C GLY A 9 -14.30 13.90 6.91
N TYR A 10 -14.26 14.89 7.79
CA TYR A 10 -13.23 15.07 8.79
C TYR A 10 -13.85 15.12 10.18
N TRP A 11 -13.11 14.63 11.17
CA TRP A 11 -13.38 14.88 12.57
C TRP A 11 -12.25 15.72 13.15
N PHE A 12 -12.60 16.75 13.90
CA PHE A 12 -11.65 17.61 14.56
C PHE A 12 -12.08 17.83 16.01
N ASP A 13 -11.34 17.21 16.92
CA ASP A 13 -11.49 17.43 18.36
C ASP A 13 -10.21 16.93 19.07
N ASP A 14 -10.06 17.24 20.36
CA ASP A 14 -9.01 16.67 21.21
C ASP A 14 -9.23 15.19 21.51
N LYS A 15 -10.45 14.71 21.28
CA LYS A 15 -10.89 13.33 21.45
C LYS A 15 -11.25 12.70 20.11
N LYS A 16 -11.07 11.38 20.06
CA LYS A 16 -11.57 10.58 18.95
C LYS A 16 -13.10 10.71 18.84
N PRO A 17 -13.66 10.70 17.63
CA PRO A 17 -15.10 10.61 17.47
C PRO A 17 -15.61 9.32 18.08
N TYR A 18 -16.85 9.32 18.54
CA TYR A 18 -17.60 8.08 18.59
C TYR A 18 -17.86 7.62 17.15
N MET A 19 -16.99 6.75 16.64
CA MET A 19 -16.87 6.46 15.21
C MET A 19 -18.19 5.98 14.58
N ASN A 20 -19.01 5.24 15.32
CA ASN A 20 -20.31 4.79 14.84
C ASN A 20 -21.30 5.95 14.63
N ASN A 21 -21.27 6.98 15.47
CA ASN A 21 -22.10 8.18 15.26
C ASN A 21 -21.65 8.93 14.00
N PHE A 22 -20.33 9.00 13.78
CA PHE A 22 -19.76 9.64 12.60
C PHE A 22 -20.17 8.90 11.31
N ILE A 23 -20.00 7.58 11.25
CA ILE A 23 -20.42 6.76 10.11
C ILE A 23 -21.94 6.86 9.89
N TYR A 24 -22.72 6.84 10.97
CA TYR A 24 -24.19 6.90 10.91
C TYR A 24 -24.72 8.18 10.26
N GLN A 25 -23.98 9.30 10.32
CA GLN A 25 -24.39 10.54 9.65
C GLN A 25 -24.50 10.39 8.14
N PHE A 26 -23.68 9.54 7.53
CA PHE A 26 -23.63 9.37 6.06
C PHE A 26 -24.57 8.26 5.55
N ARG A 27 -25.36 7.64 6.44
CA ARG A 27 -26.13 6.44 6.08
C ARG A 27 -27.18 6.72 5.02
N GLU A 28 -27.88 7.85 5.11
CA GLU A 28 -29.00 8.18 4.24
C GLU A 28 -28.49 8.46 2.82
N GLU A 29 -27.40 9.22 2.71
CA GLU A 29 -26.76 9.50 1.42
C GLU A 29 -26.20 8.22 0.78
N LEU A 30 -25.53 7.36 1.57
CA LEU A 30 -24.99 6.09 1.07
C LEU A 30 -26.10 5.10 0.67
N GLN A 31 -27.22 5.08 1.39
CA GLN A 31 -28.39 4.28 1.03
C GLN A 31 -29.10 4.82 -0.22
N SER A 32 -29.23 6.14 -0.35
CA SER A 32 -29.78 6.78 -1.55
C SER A 32 -28.95 6.48 -2.81
N ILE A 33 -27.62 6.44 -2.68
CA ILE A 33 -26.73 6.03 -3.79
C ILE A 33 -27.01 4.58 -4.21
N ALA A 34 -27.42 3.69 -3.30
CA ALA A 34 -27.76 2.31 -3.66
C ALA A 34 -29.07 2.21 -4.46
N GLU A 35 -30.04 3.08 -4.19
CA GLU A 35 -31.32 3.18 -4.91
C GLU A 35 -31.11 3.73 -6.35
N GLY A 36 -30.23 4.72 -6.46
CA GLY A 36 -29.71 5.25 -7.71
C GLY A 36 -29.87 6.76 -7.84
N VAL A 37 -28.80 7.42 -8.28
CA VAL A 37 -28.73 8.86 -8.50
C VAL A 37 -28.73 9.15 -9.99
N GLN A 38 -29.62 10.04 -10.44
CA GLN A 38 -29.59 10.52 -11.83
C GLN A 38 -28.41 11.47 -12.04
N VAL A 39 -27.57 11.15 -13.03
CA VAL A 39 -26.41 11.95 -13.41
C VAL A 39 -26.55 12.39 -14.86
N HIS A 40 -26.40 13.69 -15.09
CA HIS A 40 -26.39 14.27 -16.43
C HIS A 40 -24.95 14.30 -16.96
N LEU A 41 -24.75 13.69 -18.12
CA LEU A 41 -23.48 13.70 -18.82
C LEU A 41 -23.35 14.96 -19.69
N PRO A 42 -22.11 15.39 -20.05
CA PRO A 42 -21.88 16.59 -20.86
C PRO A 42 -22.53 16.58 -22.25
N ASP A 43 -22.91 15.41 -22.75
CA ASP A 43 -23.57 15.18 -24.04
C ASP A 43 -25.10 15.13 -23.94
N ASN A 44 -25.68 15.62 -22.83
CA ASN A 44 -27.11 15.59 -22.51
C ASN A 44 -27.70 14.19 -22.33
N HIS A 45 -26.89 13.13 -22.25
CA HIS A 45 -27.39 11.83 -21.83
C HIS A 45 -27.62 11.80 -20.32
N GLN A 46 -28.71 11.14 -19.91
CA GLN A 46 -28.98 10.83 -18.51
C GLN A 46 -28.64 9.38 -18.23
N ILE A 47 -27.88 9.17 -17.16
CA ILE A 47 -27.60 7.82 -16.62
C ILE A 47 -28.07 7.75 -15.18
N ILE A 48 -28.43 6.54 -14.72
CA ILE A 48 -28.65 6.26 -13.31
C ILE A 48 -27.41 5.57 -12.77
N VAL A 49 -26.77 6.18 -11.78
CA VAL A 49 -25.60 5.63 -11.10
C VAL A 49 -26.04 5.03 -9.78
N ARG A 50 -25.72 3.75 -9.57
CA ARG A 50 -25.91 3.06 -8.28
C ARG A 50 -24.57 2.73 -7.66
N GLY A 51 -24.49 2.76 -6.34
CA GLY A 51 -23.29 2.41 -5.60
C GLY A 51 -23.61 1.84 -4.23
N VAL A 52 -22.76 0.92 -3.77
CA VAL A 52 -22.87 0.28 -2.46
C VAL A 52 -21.47 0.23 -1.86
N VAL A 53 -21.37 0.44 -0.54
CA VAL A 53 -20.11 0.27 0.18
C VAL A 53 -19.84 -1.23 0.35
N LEU A 54 -18.95 -1.76 -0.49
CA LEU A 54 -18.60 -3.18 -0.47
C LEU A 54 -17.45 -3.48 0.49
N MET A 55 -16.55 -2.50 0.69
CA MET A 55 -15.28 -2.74 1.34
C MET A 55 -14.85 -1.61 2.29
N GLY A 56 -14.28 -1.98 3.43
CA GLY A 56 -13.57 -1.08 4.34
C GLY A 56 -12.15 -1.59 4.64
N VAL A 57 -11.21 -0.68 4.90
CA VAL A 57 -9.87 -1.02 5.37
C VAL A 57 -9.40 0.02 6.38
N CYS A 58 -8.81 -0.44 7.49
CA CYS A 58 -8.25 0.41 8.53
C CYS A 58 -7.28 -0.40 9.40
N ASP A 59 -6.51 0.28 10.25
CA ASP A 59 -5.66 -0.37 11.24
C ASP A 59 -6.49 -1.01 12.37
N GLN A 60 -5.86 -1.83 13.22
CA GLN A 60 -6.59 -2.57 14.26
C GLN A 60 -7.32 -1.68 15.29
N PRO A 61 -6.71 -0.60 15.82
CA PRO A 61 -7.42 0.35 16.67
C PRO A 61 -8.65 0.98 16.00
N ALA A 62 -8.54 1.50 14.77
CA ALA A 62 -9.68 2.08 14.09
C ALA A 62 -10.73 1.01 13.73
N LYS A 63 -10.30 -0.23 13.43
CA LYS A 63 -11.22 -1.35 13.18
C LYS A 63 -12.06 -1.65 14.42
N SER A 64 -11.46 -1.65 15.61
CA SER A 64 -12.17 -1.80 16.89
C SER A 64 -13.20 -0.68 17.10
N ASP A 65 -12.84 0.58 16.80
CA ASP A 65 -13.74 1.73 16.93
C ASP A 65 -14.91 1.64 15.93
N CYS A 66 -14.63 1.40 14.65
CA CYS A 66 -15.63 1.26 13.58
C CYS A 66 -16.60 0.10 13.84
N PHE A 67 -16.11 -1.03 14.36
CA PHE A 67 -16.92 -2.23 14.58
C PHE A 67 -17.67 -2.20 15.92
N ASN A 68 -17.35 -1.25 16.80
CA ASN A 68 -17.77 -1.25 18.19
C ASN A 68 -17.34 -2.54 18.92
N PHE A 69 -16.08 -2.93 18.70
CA PHE A 69 -15.45 -4.12 19.31
C PHE A 69 -14.48 -3.72 20.43
N MET A 70 -14.11 -4.69 21.25
CA MET A 70 -12.93 -4.61 22.11
C MET A 70 -11.67 -4.48 21.25
N LEU A 71 -10.61 -3.94 21.85
CA LEU A 71 -9.32 -3.78 21.18
C LEU A 71 -8.70 -5.16 20.88
N TYR A 72 -7.74 -5.16 19.96
CA TYR A 72 -7.04 -6.37 19.49
C TYR A 72 -6.27 -7.14 20.59
N ASN A 73 -6.03 -6.52 21.75
CA ASN A 73 -5.38 -7.09 22.93
C ASN A 73 -6.35 -7.59 24.00
N ALA A 74 -7.63 -7.73 23.66
CA ALA A 74 -8.64 -8.38 24.50
C ALA A 74 -8.82 -9.85 24.13
N ASP A 75 -9.36 -10.65 25.05
CA ASP A 75 -9.63 -12.09 24.89
C ASP A 75 -10.35 -12.42 23.57
N PHE A 76 -11.27 -11.59 23.10
CA PHE A 76 -11.95 -11.79 21.81
C PHE A 76 -11.75 -10.59 20.89
N GLY A 77 -10.51 -10.14 20.75
CA GLY A 77 -10.15 -8.95 19.98
C GLY A 77 -10.13 -9.13 18.46
N CYS A 78 -10.10 -10.38 17.95
CA CYS A 78 -10.18 -10.63 16.51
C CYS A 78 -11.59 -10.36 15.97
N THR A 79 -11.67 -9.50 14.95
CA THR A 79 -12.94 -9.17 14.26
C THR A 79 -13.35 -10.21 13.23
N SER A 80 -12.45 -11.10 12.80
CA SER A 80 -12.74 -12.15 11.82
C SER A 80 -13.22 -13.46 12.46
N CYS A 81 -12.82 -13.76 13.70
CA CYS A 81 -13.12 -15.04 14.34
C CYS A 81 -13.34 -14.95 15.86
N LEU A 82 -13.69 -16.09 16.46
CA LEU A 82 -13.96 -16.24 17.89
C LEU A 82 -12.78 -16.84 18.68
N SER A 83 -11.60 -16.96 18.08
CA SER A 83 -10.40 -17.43 18.79
C SER A 83 -10.08 -16.55 19.99
N ARG A 84 -9.68 -17.19 21.08
CA ARG A 84 -9.49 -16.50 22.36
C ARG A 84 -8.02 -16.12 22.57
N GLY A 85 -7.74 -14.82 22.54
CA GLY A 85 -6.47 -14.26 22.98
C GLY A 85 -6.26 -14.42 24.49
N GLN A 86 -5.00 -14.42 24.93
CA GLN A 86 -4.62 -14.70 26.32
C GLN A 86 -3.55 -13.70 26.78
N SER A 87 -3.62 -13.28 28.03
CA SER A 87 -2.57 -12.47 28.66
C SER A 87 -1.53 -13.38 29.30
N LEU A 88 -0.28 -13.29 28.84
CA LEU A 88 0.85 -14.01 29.41
C LEU A 88 1.73 -13.07 30.21
N ARG A 89 2.14 -13.53 31.39
CA ARG A 89 3.15 -12.84 32.20
C ARG A 89 4.53 -13.13 31.63
N THR A 90 5.35 -12.09 31.52
CA THR A 90 6.74 -12.18 31.04
C THR A 90 7.70 -12.33 32.21
N ASP A 91 8.87 -12.89 31.95
CA ASP A 91 9.93 -13.09 32.95
C ASP A 91 10.40 -11.77 33.58
N ALA A 92 10.33 -10.67 32.81
CA ALA A 92 10.64 -9.31 33.26
C ALA A 92 9.50 -8.63 34.06
N GLY A 93 8.43 -9.36 34.39
CA GLY A 93 7.31 -8.87 35.22
C GLY A 93 6.22 -8.10 34.47
N GLY A 94 6.34 -7.88 33.16
CA GLY A 94 5.29 -7.30 32.32
C GLY A 94 4.27 -8.33 31.80
N HIS A 95 3.26 -7.87 31.06
CA HIS A 95 2.28 -8.73 30.37
C HIS A 95 2.33 -8.53 28.86
N VAL A 96 2.16 -9.63 28.11
CA VAL A 96 1.98 -9.61 26.65
C VAL A 96 0.70 -10.34 26.30
N HIS A 97 -0.06 -9.81 25.33
CA HIS A 97 -1.26 -10.45 24.84
C HIS A 97 -0.95 -11.27 23.59
N VAL A 98 -1.37 -12.53 23.59
CA VAL A 98 -1.03 -13.52 22.56
C VAL A 98 -2.27 -14.22 22.03
N TYR A 99 -2.17 -14.77 20.84
CA TYR A 99 -3.14 -15.64 20.20
C TYR A 99 -2.45 -16.99 19.96
N PRO A 100 -2.66 -17.98 20.84
CA PRO A 100 -2.13 -19.33 20.64
C PRO A 100 -2.72 -19.95 19.37
N ASN A 101 -1.97 -20.85 18.74
CA ASN A 101 -2.48 -21.56 17.57
C ASN A 101 -3.63 -22.50 17.95
N GLU A 102 -4.81 -22.31 17.34
CA GLU A 102 -5.97 -23.18 17.52
C GLU A 102 -6.11 -24.15 16.33
N PRO A 103 -6.45 -25.44 16.53
CA PRO A 103 -6.60 -26.39 15.43
C PRO A 103 -7.75 -26.05 14.47
N GLN A 104 -8.79 -25.40 14.99
CA GLN A 104 -9.96 -25.00 14.23
C GLN A 104 -10.42 -23.62 14.69
N ILE A 105 -10.52 -22.71 13.74
CA ILE A 105 -10.94 -21.33 13.98
C ILE A 105 -12.40 -21.18 13.58
N GLN A 106 -13.23 -20.73 14.53
CA GLN A 106 -14.62 -20.39 14.26
C GLN A 106 -14.73 -18.95 13.75
N LEU A 107 -15.02 -18.78 12.47
CA LEU A 107 -15.22 -17.46 11.85
C LEU A 107 -16.50 -16.78 12.35
N ARG A 108 -16.46 -15.45 12.43
CA ARG A 108 -17.64 -14.64 12.73
C ARG A 108 -18.50 -14.46 11.48
N THR A 109 -19.79 -14.23 11.71
CA THR A 109 -20.72 -13.75 10.67
C THR A 109 -21.27 -12.40 11.09
N SER A 110 -21.69 -11.59 10.10
CA SER A 110 -22.36 -10.30 10.34
C SER A 110 -23.59 -10.48 11.22
N LEU A 111 -24.45 -11.45 10.91
CA LEU A 111 -25.68 -11.76 11.66
C LEU A 111 -25.41 -12.12 13.12
N GLN A 112 -24.46 -13.03 13.39
CA GLN A 112 -24.11 -13.38 14.78
C GLN A 112 -23.50 -12.20 15.52
N THR A 113 -22.77 -11.33 14.83
CA THR A 113 -22.16 -10.15 15.44
C THR A 113 -23.21 -9.13 15.85
N VAL A 114 -24.21 -8.89 14.99
CA VAL A 114 -25.36 -8.02 15.31
C VAL A 114 -26.19 -8.61 16.46
N ALA A 115 -26.46 -9.92 16.45
CA ALA A 115 -27.19 -10.56 17.54
C ALA A 115 -26.48 -10.37 18.90
N LYS A 116 -25.15 -10.47 18.93
CA LYS A 116 -24.35 -10.16 20.13
C LYS A 116 -24.36 -8.67 20.46
N GLY A 117 -24.27 -7.80 19.46
CA GLY A 117 -24.32 -6.35 19.62
C GLY A 117 -25.64 -5.82 20.18
N ASN A 118 -26.76 -6.51 19.92
CA ASN A 118 -28.07 -6.20 20.52
C ASN A 118 -28.14 -6.50 22.03
N LEU A 119 -27.29 -7.39 22.52
CA LEU A 119 -27.28 -7.85 23.92
C LEU A 119 -26.11 -7.27 24.72
N ALA A 120 -25.03 -6.86 24.04
CA ALA A 120 -23.84 -6.34 24.66
C ALA A 120 -23.96 -4.86 25.04
N THR A 121 -23.20 -4.47 26.05
CA THR A 121 -22.96 -3.06 26.39
C THR A 121 -21.45 -2.80 26.43
N PRO A 122 -21.02 -1.53 26.44
CA PRO A 122 -19.59 -1.20 26.60
C PRO A 122 -18.95 -1.82 27.84
N ASP A 123 -19.71 -1.93 28.93
CA ASP A 123 -19.24 -2.50 30.21
C ASP A 123 -19.36 -4.03 30.26
N GLN A 124 -20.25 -4.61 29.45
CA GLN A 124 -20.46 -6.07 29.37
C GLN A 124 -20.37 -6.54 27.90
N PRO A 125 -19.15 -6.57 27.33
CA PRO A 125 -18.96 -7.02 25.97
C PRO A 125 -19.19 -8.53 25.83
N ILE A 126 -19.88 -8.94 24.77
CA ILE A 126 -20.16 -10.36 24.48
C ILE A 126 -19.26 -10.83 23.34
N MET A 127 -18.34 -11.75 23.64
CA MET A 127 -17.34 -12.25 22.68
C MET A 127 -16.62 -11.10 21.96
N GLY A 128 -16.24 -10.06 22.70
CA GLY A 128 -15.53 -8.90 22.17
C GLY A 128 -16.41 -7.84 21.49
N VAL A 129 -17.71 -8.06 21.33
CA VAL A 129 -18.64 -7.05 20.79
C VAL A 129 -19.12 -6.16 21.94
N LYS A 130 -19.00 -4.83 21.81
CA LYS A 130 -19.47 -3.84 22.81
C LYS A 130 -20.86 -3.28 22.49
N GLY A 131 -21.32 -3.49 21.26
CA GLY A 131 -22.60 -3.03 20.74
C GLY A 131 -22.62 -3.14 19.21
N ASN A 132 -23.67 -2.65 18.58
CA ASN A 132 -23.78 -2.66 17.11
C ASN A 132 -22.83 -1.67 16.44
N SER A 133 -22.44 -2.01 15.21
CA SER A 133 -21.71 -1.12 14.30
C SER A 133 -22.67 -0.47 13.30
N ALA A 134 -22.48 0.82 13.02
CA ALA A 134 -23.19 1.53 11.98
C ALA A 134 -22.87 0.98 10.57
N LEU A 135 -21.74 0.27 10.40
CA LEU A 135 -21.38 -0.38 9.13
C LEU A 135 -22.43 -1.40 8.67
N PHE A 136 -23.14 -2.04 9.59
CA PHE A 136 -24.23 -2.97 9.26
C PHE A 136 -25.37 -2.31 8.46
N LEU A 137 -25.54 -0.98 8.57
CA LEU A 137 -26.58 -0.25 7.84
C LEU A 137 -26.19 0.14 6.41
N ILE A 138 -24.88 0.12 6.10
CA ILE A 138 -24.34 0.63 4.82
C ILE A 138 -23.55 -0.41 4.04
N MET A 139 -23.21 -1.56 4.64
CA MET A 139 -22.50 -2.67 4.01
C MET A 139 -23.34 -3.95 4.02
N PRO A 140 -23.38 -4.73 2.93
CA PRO A 140 -24.07 -6.02 2.91
C PRO A 140 -23.53 -7.02 3.94
N ASP A 141 -22.21 -7.06 4.12
CA ASP A 141 -21.54 -7.85 5.16
C ASP A 141 -20.32 -7.07 5.65
N PHE A 142 -20.43 -6.40 6.80
CA PHE A 142 -19.34 -5.61 7.34
C PHE A 142 -18.18 -6.45 7.89
N ILE A 143 -18.42 -7.72 8.27
CA ILE A 143 -17.37 -8.63 8.77
C ILE A 143 -16.49 -9.07 7.60
N ARG A 144 -17.10 -9.63 6.54
CA ARG A 144 -16.37 -10.09 5.35
C ARG A 144 -15.95 -8.94 4.44
N GLY A 145 -16.70 -7.84 4.46
CA GLY A 145 -16.45 -6.60 3.73
C GLY A 145 -15.28 -5.79 4.27
N THR A 146 -14.79 -6.04 5.48
CA THR A 146 -13.68 -5.25 6.01
C THR A 146 -12.37 -6.02 5.97
N ALA A 147 -11.48 -5.57 5.10
CA ALA A 147 -10.18 -6.15 4.86
C ALA A 147 -9.28 -6.17 6.11
N ILE A 148 -8.27 -7.03 6.05
CA ILE A 148 -7.10 -6.97 6.90
C ILE A 148 -6.07 -6.12 6.18
N ASP A 149 -5.74 -4.95 6.73
CA ASP A 149 -4.74 -4.09 6.09
C ASP A 149 -3.37 -4.76 6.08
N ARG A 150 -2.92 -5.11 4.88
CA ARG A 150 -1.60 -5.69 4.67
C ARG A 150 -0.48 -4.78 5.19
N MET A 151 -0.59 -3.46 5.03
CA MET A 151 0.48 -2.53 5.42
C MET A 151 0.76 -2.62 6.91
N HIS A 152 -0.26 -2.50 7.76
CA HIS A 152 -0.12 -2.59 9.21
C HIS A 152 0.06 -4.03 9.71
N CYS A 153 -0.68 -4.99 9.15
CA CYS A 153 -0.65 -6.38 9.62
C CYS A 153 0.63 -7.10 9.20
N CYS A 154 0.92 -7.13 7.89
CA CYS A 154 2.01 -7.91 7.33
C CYS A 154 3.33 -7.14 7.35
N ASP A 155 3.38 -6.01 6.64
CA ASP A 155 4.65 -5.31 6.38
C ASP A 155 5.18 -4.67 7.68
N GLY A 156 4.40 -3.77 8.29
CA GLY A 156 4.75 -3.09 9.54
C GLY A 156 4.59 -3.95 10.80
N GLY A 157 3.83 -5.05 10.72
CA GLY A 157 3.52 -5.93 11.82
C GLY A 157 4.39 -7.18 11.86
N VAL A 158 4.09 -8.16 11.01
CA VAL A 158 4.79 -9.46 10.98
C VAL A 158 6.23 -9.35 10.51
N ILE A 159 6.49 -8.75 9.34
CA ILE A 159 7.85 -8.67 8.78
C ILE A 159 8.76 -7.85 9.70
N LYS A 160 8.29 -6.70 10.18
CA LYS A 160 9.03 -5.89 11.17
C LYS A 160 9.31 -6.65 12.45
N LYS A 161 8.35 -7.47 12.93
CA LYS A 161 8.54 -8.31 14.12
C LYS A 161 9.62 -9.37 13.89
N ILE A 162 9.56 -10.11 12.78
CA ILE A 162 10.57 -11.14 12.47
C ILE A 162 11.96 -10.49 12.45
N LEU A 163 12.12 -9.37 11.73
CA LEU A 163 13.41 -8.66 11.68
C LEU A 163 13.88 -8.21 13.07
N ARG A 164 12.99 -7.73 13.93
CA ARG A 164 13.35 -7.42 15.33
C ARG A 164 13.79 -8.65 16.10
N LEU A 165 13.10 -9.78 15.97
CA LEU A 165 13.50 -11.03 16.62
C LEU A 165 14.89 -11.47 16.14
N LEU A 166 15.17 -11.37 14.84
CA LEU A 166 16.44 -11.79 14.28
C LEU A 166 17.62 -10.89 14.69
N PHE A 167 17.40 -9.60 14.97
CA PHE A 167 18.51 -8.63 15.05
C PHE A 167 18.56 -7.74 16.30
N ASP A 168 17.49 -7.66 17.10
CA ASP A 168 17.50 -6.87 18.32
C ASP A 168 18.49 -7.47 19.33
N SER A 169 19.21 -6.59 20.03
CA SER A 169 20.20 -6.98 21.02
C SER A 169 19.65 -7.85 22.13
N ASN A 170 18.38 -7.62 22.48
CA ASN A 170 17.69 -8.33 23.55
C ASN A 170 17.48 -9.82 23.25
N TYR A 171 17.65 -10.24 21.99
CA TYR A 171 17.48 -11.64 21.57
C TYR A 171 18.78 -12.28 21.10
N SER A 172 19.94 -11.67 21.39
CA SER A 172 21.23 -12.13 20.87
C SER A 172 21.55 -13.59 21.22
N ASP A 173 21.10 -14.08 22.38
CA ASP A 173 21.29 -15.46 22.85
C ASP A 173 20.24 -16.45 22.35
N ASN A 174 19.22 -15.99 21.61
CA ASN A 174 18.17 -16.87 21.08
C ASN A 174 18.63 -17.60 19.82
N ALA A 175 18.15 -18.84 19.63
CA ALA A 175 18.50 -19.69 18.49
C ALA A 175 18.10 -19.10 17.12
N PHE A 176 17.12 -18.20 17.07
CA PHE A 176 16.71 -17.49 15.85
C PHE A 176 17.57 -16.25 15.55
N SER A 177 18.42 -15.82 16.47
CA SER A 177 19.22 -14.60 16.30
C SER A 177 20.20 -14.73 15.14
N LEU A 178 20.23 -13.71 14.28
CA LEU A 178 21.21 -13.53 13.22
C LEU A 178 22.13 -12.32 13.49
N ARG A 179 22.15 -11.83 14.73
CA ARG A 179 22.93 -10.65 15.09
C ARG A 179 24.43 -10.84 14.92
N ALA A 180 24.93 -12.05 15.13
CA ALA A 180 26.36 -12.38 14.95
C ALA A 180 26.84 -12.26 13.50
N VAL A 181 25.92 -12.27 12.53
CA VAL A 181 26.20 -12.20 11.10
C VAL A 181 25.58 -10.95 10.46
N ILE A 182 25.32 -9.91 11.25
CA ILE A 182 24.67 -8.68 10.79
C ILE A 182 25.48 -7.97 9.69
N ASP A 183 26.82 -7.95 9.81
CA ASP A 183 27.69 -7.29 8.83
C ASP A 183 27.58 -7.96 7.45
N GLN A 184 27.56 -9.30 7.41
CA GLN A 184 27.37 -10.05 6.17
C GLN A 184 26.00 -9.79 5.53
N ILE A 185 24.97 -9.59 6.36
CA ILE A 185 23.61 -9.29 5.91
C ILE A 185 23.50 -7.85 5.40
N ASP A 186 24.13 -6.90 6.07
CA ASP A 186 24.19 -5.50 5.67
C ASP A 186 24.96 -5.33 4.36
N ASP A 187 26.07 -6.05 4.18
CA ASP A 187 26.82 -6.09 2.91
C ASP A 187 25.94 -6.57 1.75
N ARG A 188 25.17 -7.66 1.96
CA ARG A 188 24.21 -8.15 0.96
C ARG A 188 23.11 -7.14 0.68
N LEU A 189 22.54 -6.51 1.72
CA LEU A 189 21.50 -5.48 1.59
C LEU A 189 21.96 -4.29 0.76
N ILE A 190 23.09 -3.69 1.13
CA ILE A 190 23.65 -2.52 0.46
C ILE A 190 24.08 -2.85 -0.97
N GLY A 191 24.50 -4.09 -1.22
CA GLY A 191 24.84 -4.58 -2.56
C GLY A 191 23.66 -4.68 -3.53
N ILE A 192 22.41 -4.68 -3.06
CA ILE A 192 21.23 -4.80 -3.92
C ILE A 192 20.97 -3.50 -4.69
N LYS A 193 20.80 -3.64 -6.00
CA LYS A 193 20.44 -2.54 -6.92
C LYS A 193 18.99 -2.70 -7.38
N PRO A 194 18.03 -1.98 -6.79
CA PRO A 194 16.62 -2.23 -7.08
C PRO A 194 16.15 -1.66 -8.43
N PRO A 195 14.98 -2.11 -8.94
CA PRO A 195 14.35 -1.54 -10.14
C PRO A 195 13.81 -0.11 -9.93
N LYS A 196 13.50 0.63 -11.01
CA LYS A 196 13.10 2.07 -10.96
C LYS A 196 11.83 2.35 -10.16
N PHE A 197 10.94 1.39 -10.05
CA PHE A 197 9.72 1.55 -9.26
C PHE A 197 9.99 1.60 -7.76
N VAL A 198 11.18 1.22 -7.31
CA VAL A 198 11.58 1.29 -5.90
C VAL A 198 12.15 2.68 -5.62
N HIS A 199 11.39 3.49 -4.88
CA HIS A 199 11.76 4.88 -4.59
C HIS A 199 12.88 5.06 -3.55
N ARG A 200 13.25 4.00 -2.82
CA ARG A 200 14.25 4.04 -1.73
C ARG A 200 15.24 2.90 -1.87
N LEU A 201 16.53 3.23 -1.84
CA LEU A 201 17.58 2.22 -1.80
C LEU A 201 17.50 1.40 -0.50
N PRO A 202 17.94 0.12 -0.52
CA PRO A 202 18.10 -0.66 0.69
C PRO A 202 18.99 0.08 1.71
N ARG A 203 18.65 -0.06 2.98
CA ARG A 203 19.43 0.46 4.11
C ARG A 203 19.89 -0.71 4.97
N THR A 204 20.82 -0.45 5.87
CA THR A 204 21.29 -1.45 6.83
C THR A 204 20.21 -1.81 7.85
N ILE A 205 20.36 -2.97 8.48
CA ILE A 205 19.56 -3.45 9.59
C ILE A 205 19.71 -2.55 10.81
N THR A 206 20.85 -1.86 10.99
CA THR A 206 21.01 -0.86 12.06
C THR A 206 19.90 0.21 12.02
N ASP A 207 19.45 0.56 10.82
CA ASP A 207 18.39 1.53 10.57
C ASP A 207 16.97 0.97 10.67
N LEU A 208 16.80 -0.32 10.97
CA LEU A 208 15.51 -1.04 10.95
C LEU A 208 14.39 -0.32 11.73
N LYS A 209 14.73 0.33 12.85
CA LYS A 209 13.77 1.13 13.63
C LYS A 209 13.08 2.22 12.80
N HIS A 210 13.77 2.77 11.80
CA HIS A 210 13.33 3.84 10.92
C HIS A 210 12.85 3.36 9.54
N TRP A 211 12.81 2.04 9.30
CA TRP A 211 12.25 1.51 8.05
C TRP A 211 10.74 1.74 8.00
N LYS A 212 10.27 2.29 6.88
CA LYS A 212 8.84 2.46 6.60
C LYS A 212 8.22 1.13 6.16
N ALA A 213 6.89 1.03 6.25
CA ALA A 213 6.16 -0.14 5.77
C ALA A 213 6.46 -0.46 4.29
N SER A 214 6.61 0.56 3.44
CA SER A 214 6.97 0.35 2.04
C SER A 214 8.36 -0.26 1.85
N GLU A 215 9.33 0.05 2.72
CA GLU A 215 10.67 -0.56 2.70
C GLU A 215 10.59 -2.02 3.16
N LEU A 216 9.78 -2.31 4.18
CA LEU A 216 9.53 -3.67 4.68
C LEU A 216 8.80 -4.53 3.64
N LYS A 217 7.87 -3.95 2.87
CA LYS A 217 7.21 -4.60 1.73
C LYS A 217 8.21 -5.01 0.66
N ILE A 218 9.08 -4.08 0.26
CA ILE A 218 10.10 -4.35 -0.76
C ILE A 218 11.10 -5.39 -0.24
N PHE A 219 11.52 -5.27 1.02
CA PHE A 219 12.37 -6.25 1.68
C PHE A 219 11.74 -7.66 1.60
N CYS A 220 10.49 -7.80 2.00
CA CYS A 220 9.78 -9.08 2.01
C CYS A 220 9.76 -9.77 0.63
N PHE A 221 9.41 -9.03 -0.43
CA PHE A 221 9.23 -9.63 -1.76
C PHE A 221 10.50 -9.76 -2.60
N TYR A 222 11.48 -8.88 -2.40
CA TYR A 222 12.62 -8.79 -3.31
C TYR A 222 13.95 -9.11 -2.66
N TYR A 223 14.09 -8.86 -1.35
CA TYR A 223 15.42 -8.88 -0.72
C TYR A 223 15.58 -10.04 0.27
N ALA A 224 14.52 -10.43 0.99
CA ALA A 224 14.59 -11.38 2.09
C ALA A 224 15.24 -12.72 1.67
N ILE A 225 14.84 -13.28 0.53
CA ILE A 225 15.38 -14.56 0.03
C ILE A 225 16.89 -14.49 -0.23
N PRO A 226 17.40 -13.63 -1.15
CA PRO A 226 18.84 -13.59 -1.44
C PRO A 226 19.70 -13.14 -0.26
N ILE A 227 19.14 -12.38 0.68
CA ILE A 227 19.86 -11.98 1.89
C ILE A 227 20.06 -13.16 2.84
N PHE A 228 19.01 -13.96 3.08
CA PHE A 228 19.05 -15.00 4.10
C PHE A 228 19.53 -16.36 3.59
N GLU A 229 19.48 -16.59 2.27
CA GLU A 229 19.92 -17.85 1.66
C GLU A 229 21.39 -18.15 2.00
N GLY A 230 21.63 -19.34 2.56
CA GLY A 230 22.96 -19.78 2.99
C GLY A 230 23.50 -19.13 4.27
N ILE A 231 22.74 -18.22 4.92
CA ILE A 231 23.10 -17.63 6.21
C ILE A 231 22.15 -18.11 7.32
N MET A 232 20.85 -18.04 7.08
CA MET A 232 19.83 -18.44 8.05
C MET A 232 19.73 -19.97 8.14
N ARG A 233 19.55 -20.50 9.36
CA ARG A 233 19.31 -21.93 9.57
C ARG A 233 18.08 -22.40 8.78
N LEU A 234 18.16 -23.60 8.20
CA LEU A 234 17.23 -24.06 7.18
C LEU A 234 15.76 -24.09 7.62
N ASP A 235 15.49 -24.44 8.88
CA ASP A 235 14.14 -24.46 9.46
C ASP A 235 13.52 -23.05 9.54
N TYR A 236 14.25 -22.06 10.03
CA TYR A 236 13.81 -20.65 10.03
C TYR A 236 13.69 -20.09 8.61
N PHE A 237 14.57 -20.49 7.70
CA PHE A 237 14.51 -20.05 6.31
C PHE A 237 13.28 -20.62 5.59
N GLN A 238 13.03 -21.92 5.71
CA GLN A 238 11.84 -22.57 5.17
C GLN A 238 10.55 -22.01 5.80
N HIS A 239 10.58 -21.68 7.10
CA HIS A 239 9.48 -20.99 7.76
C HIS A 239 9.21 -19.61 7.14
N LEU A 240 10.24 -18.78 7.00
CA LEU A 240 10.11 -17.46 6.35
C LEU A 240 9.60 -17.56 4.90
N LEU A 241 10.04 -18.56 4.14
CA LEU A 241 9.57 -18.79 2.78
C LEU A 241 8.06 -19.05 2.71
N LYS A 242 7.47 -19.77 3.68
CA LYS A 242 6.01 -19.98 3.72
C LYS A 242 5.25 -18.65 3.77
N LEU A 243 5.71 -17.71 4.59
CA LEU A 243 5.13 -16.37 4.67
C LEU A 243 5.29 -15.61 3.35
N ILE A 244 6.50 -15.57 2.80
CA ILE A 244 6.79 -14.81 1.57
C ILE A 244 5.97 -15.35 0.40
N ILE A 245 5.95 -16.67 0.22
CA ILE A 245 5.22 -17.33 -0.88
C ILE A 245 3.71 -17.15 -0.70
N GLY A 246 3.19 -17.35 0.52
CA GLY A 246 1.76 -17.14 0.80
C GLY A 246 1.32 -15.69 0.51
N LEU A 247 2.09 -14.70 0.95
CA LEU A 247 1.81 -13.29 0.66
C LEU A 247 1.97 -12.95 -0.83
N HIS A 248 2.91 -13.59 -1.53
CA HIS A 248 3.14 -13.38 -2.95
C HIS A 248 1.94 -13.86 -3.77
N ILE A 249 1.49 -15.10 -3.52
CA ILE A 249 0.32 -15.70 -4.17
C ILE A 249 -0.92 -14.81 -3.98
N LEU A 250 -1.16 -14.35 -2.75
CA LEU A 250 -2.28 -13.48 -2.40
C LEU A 250 -2.16 -12.05 -2.95
N SER A 251 -1.03 -11.71 -3.57
CA SER A 251 -0.76 -10.40 -4.19
C SER A 251 -0.63 -10.47 -5.71
N CYS A 252 -0.87 -11.61 -6.36
CA CYS A 252 -0.83 -11.71 -7.82
C CYS A 252 -1.98 -10.91 -8.48
N ASP A 253 -1.80 -10.56 -9.75
CA ASP A 253 -2.83 -9.87 -10.54
C ASP A 253 -4.00 -10.80 -10.91
N VAL A 254 -3.71 -12.10 -11.06
CA VAL A 254 -4.70 -13.16 -11.29
C VAL A 254 -4.52 -14.20 -10.19
N ILE A 255 -5.58 -14.42 -9.42
CA ILE A 255 -5.59 -15.35 -8.28
C ILE A 255 -6.75 -16.33 -8.47
N THR A 256 -6.44 -17.62 -8.56
CA THR A 256 -7.46 -18.69 -8.63
C THR A 256 -7.81 -19.22 -7.25
N TYR A 257 -8.94 -19.91 -7.12
CA TYR A 257 -9.28 -20.57 -5.84
C TYR A 257 -8.22 -21.58 -5.38
N GLY A 258 -7.62 -22.35 -6.30
CA GLY A 258 -6.53 -23.28 -5.96
C GLY A 258 -5.30 -22.56 -5.40
N MET A 259 -4.95 -21.39 -5.96
CA MET A 259 -3.89 -20.55 -5.42
C MET A 259 -4.20 -20.04 -4.01
N ILE A 260 -5.45 -19.64 -3.75
CA ILE A 260 -5.89 -19.20 -2.41
C ILE A 260 -5.73 -20.34 -1.39
N GLU A 261 -6.11 -21.57 -1.74
CA GLU A 261 -5.96 -22.71 -0.83
C GLU A 261 -4.49 -23.06 -0.58
N VAL A 262 -3.62 -23.01 -1.60
CA VAL A 262 -2.16 -23.17 -1.40
C VAL A 262 -1.61 -22.09 -0.45
N ALA A 263 -2.01 -20.83 -0.64
CA ALA A 263 -1.60 -19.76 0.26
C ALA A 263 -2.14 -19.96 1.68
N ARG A 264 -3.35 -20.48 1.83
CA ARG A 264 -3.93 -20.82 3.14
C ARG A 264 -3.10 -21.88 3.85
N ASP A 265 -2.75 -22.96 3.17
CA ASP A 265 -1.93 -24.02 3.76
C ASP A 265 -0.56 -23.49 4.20
N LEU A 266 0.08 -22.67 3.38
CA LEU A 266 1.36 -22.04 3.69
C LEU A 266 1.27 -21.13 4.93
N LEU A 267 0.26 -20.25 4.98
CA LEU A 267 0.10 -19.28 6.07
C LEU A 267 -0.33 -19.96 7.38
N ASN A 268 -1.23 -20.94 7.33
CA ASN A 268 -1.61 -21.71 8.52
C ASN A 268 -0.42 -22.51 9.06
N CYS A 269 0.38 -23.11 8.17
CA CYS A 269 1.60 -23.82 8.56
C CYS A 269 2.63 -22.85 9.17
N PHE A 270 2.80 -21.66 8.59
CA PHE A 270 3.63 -20.60 9.15
C PHE A 270 3.19 -20.22 10.57
N VAL A 271 1.90 -19.98 10.80
CA VAL A 271 1.38 -19.57 12.12
C VAL A 271 1.60 -20.67 13.17
N ARG A 272 1.31 -21.93 12.82
CA ARG A 272 1.54 -23.07 13.71
C ARG A 272 3.02 -23.26 14.08
N GLU A 273 3.91 -23.15 13.10
CA GLU A 273 5.37 -23.28 13.32
C GLU A 273 5.96 -22.05 14.04
N PHE A 274 5.36 -20.87 13.92
CA PHE A 274 5.87 -19.63 14.53
C PHE A 274 5.99 -19.76 16.05
N GLU A 275 4.99 -20.35 16.70
CA GLU A 275 4.98 -20.58 18.15
C GLU A 275 6.16 -21.48 18.59
N GLN A 276 6.45 -22.52 17.82
CA GLN A 276 7.53 -23.48 18.13
C GLN A 276 8.92 -22.87 17.91
N LEU A 277 9.07 -22.07 16.85
CA LEU A 277 10.36 -21.50 16.43
C LEU A 277 10.76 -20.26 17.21
N TYR A 278 9.80 -19.42 17.58
CA TYR A 278 10.05 -18.13 18.25
C TYR A 278 9.55 -18.11 19.70
N GLY A 279 8.48 -18.85 20.00
CA GLY A 279 7.85 -18.91 21.32
C GLY A 279 6.49 -18.20 21.39
N LEU A 280 5.58 -18.75 22.19
CA LEU A 280 4.20 -18.28 22.34
C LEU A 280 4.07 -16.79 22.67
N ARG A 281 5.00 -16.23 23.48
CA ARG A 281 5.02 -14.80 23.84
C ARG A 281 5.08 -13.84 22.65
N TYR A 282 5.47 -14.32 21.47
CA TYR A 282 5.58 -13.51 20.25
C TYR A 282 4.40 -13.70 19.28
N CYS A 283 3.47 -14.62 19.56
CA CYS A 283 2.26 -14.87 18.74
C CYS A 283 1.21 -13.77 18.94
N SER A 284 1.45 -12.57 18.41
CA SER A 284 0.49 -11.45 18.49
C SER A 284 -0.70 -11.63 17.55
N ILE A 285 -1.72 -10.78 17.69
CA ILE A 285 -2.82 -10.65 16.74
C ILE A 285 -2.37 -10.60 15.26
N ASN A 286 -1.30 -9.88 14.93
CA ASN A 286 -0.83 -9.79 13.53
C ASN A 286 -0.37 -11.14 12.95
N ILE A 287 0.10 -12.07 13.79
CA ILE A 287 0.46 -13.43 13.38
C ILE A 287 -0.82 -14.22 13.13
N HIS A 288 -1.76 -14.18 14.07
CA HIS A 288 -3.08 -14.82 13.93
C HIS A 288 -3.87 -14.33 12.70
N LEU A 289 -3.79 -13.04 12.37
CA LEU A 289 -4.47 -12.47 11.22
C LEU A 289 -3.99 -13.02 9.87
N LEU A 290 -2.81 -13.65 9.81
CA LEU A 290 -2.33 -14.30 8.59
C LEU A 290 -3.25 -15.45 8.16
N GLU A 291 -3.85 -16.17 9.11
CA GLU A 291 -4.78 -17.29 8.86
C GLU A 291 -6.05 -16.83 8.13
N HIS A 292 -6.38 -15.53 8.24
CA HIS A 292 -7.57 -14.91 7.67
C HIS A 292 -7.33 -14.21 6.33
N LEU A 293 -6.07 -14.02 5.92
CA LEU A 293 -5.74 -13.36 4.64
C LEU A 293 -6.30 -14.07 3.41
N PRO A 294 -6.28 -15.43 3.31
CA PRO A 294 -6.87 -16.12 2.17
C PRO A 294 -8.37 -15.83 2.02
N ASP A 295 -9.12 -15.79 3.13
CA ASP A 295 -10.54 -15.43 3.11
C ASP A 295 -10.77 -13.96 2.77
N SER A 296 -9.91 -13.06 3.27
CA SER A 296 -9.94 -11.65 2.88
C SER A 296 -9.75 -11.50 1.36
N VAL A 297 -8.83 -12.25 0.76
CA VAL A 297 -8.59 -12.20 -0.70
C VAL A 297 -9.72 -12.84 -1.49
N LYS A 298 -10.27 -13.95 -1.00
CA LYS A 298 -11.43 -14.61 -1.61
C LYS A 298 -12.64 -13.68 -1.70
N ASN A 299 -12.85 -12.83 -0.69
CA ASN A 299 -14.00 -11.94 -0.61
C ASN A 299 -13.76 -10.58 -1.28
N LEU A 300 -12.54 -10.02 -1.18
CA LEU A 300 -12.26 -8.61 -1.49
C LEU A 300 -11.25 -8.42 -2.63
N GLY A 301 -10.67 -9.50 -3.14
CA GLY A 301 -9.62 -9.46 -4.15
C GLY A 301 -8.20 -9.35 -3.57
N PRO A 302 -7.18 -9.18 -4.43
CA PRO A 302 -5.77 -9.26 -4.06
C PRO A 302 -5.37 -8.34 -2.89
N LEU A 303 -4.35 -8.73 -2.12
CA LEU A 303 -3.87 -7.95 -0.95
C LEU A 303 -3.46 -6.51 -1.29
N TRP A 304 -3.08 -6.21 -2.54
CA TRP A 304 -2.71 -4.85 -2.93
C TRP A 304 -3.93 -3.93 -3.15
N ALA A 305 -5.13 -4.49 -3.27
CA ALA A 305 -6.37 -3.73 -3.51
C ALA A 305 -6.93 -3.09 -2.23
N HIS A 306 -6.58 -3.60 -1.05
CA HIS A 306 -7.13 -3.18 0.23
C HIS A 306 -6.03 -2.86 1.26
N THR A 307 -5.32 -1.75 1.02
CA THR A 307 -4.23 -1.31 1.90
C THR A 307 -4.40 0.13 2.35
N CYS A 308 -3.87 0.44 3.54
CA CYS A 308 -3.85 1.80 4.08
C CYS A 308 -2.70 2.66 3.54
N TYR A 309 -1.89 2.17 2.58
CA TYR A 309 -0.80 2.97 2.00
C TYR A 309 -1.31 4.30 1.41
N GLU A 310 -2.48 4.27 0.76
CA GLU A 310 -3.04 5.44 0.10
C GLU A 310 -3.63 6.45 1.09
N SER A 311 -4.34 5.98 2.11
CA SER A 311 -4.91 6.83 3.15
C SER A 311 -3.82 7.48 4.01
N GLU A 312 -2.75 6.75 4.35
CA GLU A 312 -1.60 7.30 5.08
C GLU A 312 -0.84 8.36 4.27
N ASP A 313 -0.64 8.13 2.97
CA ASP A 313 0.00 9.13 2.11
C ASP A 313 -0.88 10.39 2.00
N LEU A 314 -2.20 10.22 1.85
CA LEU A 314 -3.15 11.33 1.85
C LEU A 314 -3.13 12.10 3.18
N ASN A 315 -3.15 11.41 4.32
CA ASN A 315 -3.01 12.00 5.64
C ASN A 315 -1.70 12.80 5.74
N GLY A 316 -0.58 12.23 5.30
CA GLY A 316 0.71 12.91 5.28
C GLY A 316 0.76 14.15 4.39
N GLN A 317 0.02 14.18 3.27
CA GLN A 317 -0.12 15.35 2.41
C GLN A 317 -1.00 16.43 3.06
N ILE A 318 -2.13 16.04 3.64
CA ILE A 318 -3.05 16.95 4.32
C ILE A 318 -2.37 17.58 5.54
N LEU A 319 -1.65 16.79 6.33
CA LEU A 319 -0.98 17.27 7.54
C LEU A 319 0.08 18.36 7.25
N LYS A 320 0.74 18.30 6.09
CA LYS A 320 1.70 19.33 5.66
C LYS A 320 1.05 20.68 5.34
N LEU A 321 -0.26 20.73 5.16
CA LEU A 321 -0.95 21.99 4.90
C LEU A 321 -1.30 22.76 6.18
N PHE A 322 -1.17 22.16 7.36
CA PHE A 322 -1.33 22.85 8.63
C PHE A 322 -0.02 23.48 9.09
N HIS A 323 -0.05 24.77 9.40
CA HIS A 323 1.12 25.56 9.79
C HIS A 323 0.85 26.25 11.14
N GLY A 324 0.43 25.48 12.14
CA GLY A 324 0.21 25.95 13.52
C GLY A 324 -1.09 25.46 14.14
N THR A 325 -1.28 25.74 15.43
CA THR A 325 -2.43 25.28 16.25
C THR A 325 -3.65 26.22 16.22
N TRP A 326 -3.55 27.36 15.54
CA TRP A 326 -4.60 28.40 15.53
C TRP A 326 -5.55 28.23 14.34
N HIS A 327 -6.87 28.25 14.56
CA HIS A 327 -7.92 28.04 13.52
C HIS A 327 -7.67 26.83 12.61
N ILE A 328 -7.43 25.66 13.22
CA ILE A 328 -7.14 24.42 12.50
C ILE A 328 -8.30 24.02 11.56
N ASP A 329 -9.54 24.26 11.97
CA ASP A 329 -10.77 24.09 11.20
C ASP A 329 -10.73 24.90 9.88
N THR A 330 -10.35 26.17 9.94
CA THR A 330 -10.22 27.04 8.78
C THR A 330 -9.04 26.62 7.91
N GLN A 331 -7.92 26.24 8.53
CA GLN A 331 -6.77 25.67 7.80
C GLN A 331 -7.15 24.39 7.06
N LEU A 332 -7.98 23.53 7.65
CA LEU A 332 -8.49 22.28 7.07
C LEU A 332 -9.41 22.55 5.89
N ALA A 333 -10.41 23.43 6.07
CA ALA A 333 -11.34 23.80 5.00
C ALA A 333 -10.60 24.42 3.80
N ARG A 334 -9.64 25.31 4.06
CA ARG A 334 -8.78 25.88 3.01
C ARG A 334 -7.90 24.83 2.33
N SER A 335 -7.37 23.89 3.10
CA SER A 335 -6.56 22.78 2.60
C SER A 335 -7.36 21.86 1.68
N GLN A 336 -8.56 21.46 2.11
CA GLN A 336 -9.49 20.67 1.30
C GLN A 336 -9.91 21.43 0.04
N SER A 337 -10.28 22.70 0.15
CA SER A 337 -10.65 23.54 -0.99
C SER A 337 -9.49 23.64 -1.99
N LYS A 338 -8.25 23.85 -1.53
CA LYS A 338 -7.06 23.77 -2.38
C LYS A 338 -6.94 22.39 -3.03
N PHE A 339 -7.07 21.28 -2.29
CA PHE A 339 -6.95 19.94 -2.86
C PHE A 339 -7.99 19.62 -3.93
N LEU A 340 -9.27 19.94 -3.69
CA LEU A 340 -10.37 19.63 -4.60
C LEU A 340 -10.39 20.57 -5.82
N THR A 341 -10.14 21.85 -5.59
CA THR A 341 -10.33 22.88 -6.62
C THR A 341 -9.09 23.08 -7.45
N MET A 342 -7.87 22.90 -6.91
CA MET A 342 -6.63 23.16 -7.67
C MET A 342 -6.55 22.36 -8.97
N THR A 343 -6.96 21.10 -8.97
CA THR A 343 -6.92 20.29 -10.19
C THR A 343 -7.90 20.82 -11.25
N ARG A 344 -9.13 21.15 -10.83
CA ARG A 344 -10.14 21.77 -11.71
C ARG A 344 -9.70 23.14 -12.21
N LEU A 345 -9.11 23.97 -11.34
CA LEU A 345 -8.61 25.30 -11.70
C LEU A 345 -7.45 25.22 -12.70
N ILE A 346 -6.55 24.24 -12.57
CA ILE A 346 -5.49 23.99 -13.56
C ILE A 346 -6.10 23.60 -14.90
N ASP A 347 -7.08 22.67 -14.89
CA ASP A 347 -7.71 22.19 -16.12
C ASP A 347 -8.56 23.28 -16.81
N GLN A 348 -9.18 24.18 -16.04
CA GLN A 348 -9.96 25.33 -16.52
C GLN A 348 -9.10 26.58 -16.80
N SER A 349 -7.82 26.59 -16.42
CA SER A 349 -6.96 27.74 -16.62
C SER A 349 -6.66 27.96 -18.11
N ARG A 350 -6.60 29.24 -18.51
CA ARG A 350 -6.10 29.64 -19.83
C ARG A 350 -4.67 29.12 -20.02
N ASN A 351 -4.32 28.81 -21.26
CA ASN A 351 -3.09 28.12 -21.62
C ASN A 351 -1.87 29.06 -21.50
N ASP A 352 -1.49 29.36 -20.25
CA ASP A 352 -0.52 30.39 -19.90
C ASP A 352 0.67 29.79 -19.12
N LYS A 353 1.70 30.60 -18.87
CA LYS A 353 2.90 30.21 -18.09
C LYS A 353 2.58 29.55 -16.74
N VAL A 354 1.49 29.98 -16.10
CA VAL A 354 1.01 29.42 -14.82
C VAL A 354 0.49 27.99 -14.99
N ARG A 355 -0.27 27.71 -16.05
CA ARG A 355 -0.76 26.35 -16.34
C ARG A 355 0.39 25.40 -16.63
N ASN A 356 1.39 25.84 -17.37
CA ASN A 356 2.59 25.05 -17.66
C ASN A 356 3.37 24.76 -16.36
N PHE A 357 3.63 25.76 -15.53
CA PHE A 357 4.27 25.57 -14.22
C PHE A 357 3.51 24.58 -13.32
N CYS A 358 2.18 24.72 -13.22
CA CYS A 358 1.35 23.82 -12.44
C CYS A 358 1.32 22.39 -13.03
N SER A 359 1.32 22.26 -14.36
CA SER A 359 1.35 20.96 -15.06
C SER A 359 2.71 20.27 -14.90
N GLU A 360 3.82 21.00 -14.96
CA GLU A 360 5.17 20.51 -14.68
C GLU A 360 5.28 19.94 -13.25
N LYS A 361 4.73 20.66 -12.26
CA LYS A 361 4.66 20.17 -10.87
C LYS A 361 3.79 18.93 -10.72
N LYS A 362 2.68 18.83 -11.47
CA LYS A 362 1.78 17.66 -11.48
C LYS A 362 2.44 16.43 -12.10
N LEU A 363 3.20 16.61 -13.18
CA LEU A 363 3.86 15.51 -13.91
C LEU A 363 5.22 15.13 -13.32
N GLN A 364 5.73 15.91 -12.36
CA GLN A 364 7.07 15.75 -11.75
C GLN A 364 8.21 15.72 -12.76
N VAL A 365 7.96 16.19 -13.97
CA VAL A 365 8.95 16.28 -15.04
C VAL A 365 8.75 17.58 -15.80
N LYS A 366 9.86 18.16 -16.25
CA LYS A 366 9.86 19.36 -17.08
C LYS A 366 9.53 18.97 -18.52
N ILE A 367 8.30 19.21 -18.97
CA ILE A 367 7.95 19.12 -20.39
C ILE A 367 8.57 20.31 -21.10
N VAL A 368 9.23 20.07 -22.24
CA VAL A 368 9.89 21.14 -22.99
C VAL A 368 9.14 21.45 -24.28
N ASP A 369 8.99 20.47 -25.19
CA ASP A 369 8.35 20.65 -26.49
C ASP A 369 7.39 19.48 -26.77
N GLN A 370 6.27 19.73 -27.45
CA GLN A 370 5.42 18.68 -28.01
C GLN A 370 5.96 18.27 -29.39
N ILE A 371 6.26 16.98 -29.59
CA ILE A 371 6.83 16.46 -30.85
C ILE A 371 5.73 15.91 -31.75
N SER A 372 4.72 15.26 -31.16
CA SER A 372 3.56 14.73 -31.87
C SER A 372 2.36 14.60 -30.94
N ASP A 373 1.22 14.13 -31.44
CA ASP A 373 0.03 13.92 -30.61
C ASP A 373 0.35 13.03 -29.40
N HIS A 374 0.06 13.59 -28.22
CA HIS A 374 0.34 12.98 -26.92
C HIS A 374 1.79 12.55 -26.70
N CYS A 375 2.76 13.17 -27.37
CA CYS A 375 4.19 12.89 -27.26
C CYS A 375 5.00 14.17 -27.00
N TYR A 376 5.74 14.19 -25.89
CA TYR A 376 6.45 15.38 -25.40
C TYR A 376 7.93 15.07 -25.09
N THR A 377 8.82 16.02 -25.34
CA THR A 377 10.21 15.95 -24.82
C THR A 377 10.24 16.26 -23.33
N VAL A 378 11.13 15.58 -22.61
CA VAL A 378 11.27 15.70 -21.16
C VAL A 378 12.69 16.10 -20.75
N GLY A 379 12.82 17.26 -20.10
CA GLY A 379 14.08 17.82 -19.63
C GLY A 379 14.85 18.58 -20.70
N ASN A 380 16.11 18.94 -20.40
CA ASN A 380 16.91 19.73 -21.32
C ASN A 380 17.32 18.90 -22.55
N TYR A 381 17.31 19.53 -23.72
CA TYR A 381 17.88 18.98 -24.95
C TYR A 381 19.27 19.56 -25.19
N LYS A 382 20.15 18.79 -25.83
CA LYS A 382 21.42 19.28 -26.37
C LYS A 382 21.19 19.63 -27.84
N ASN A 383 21.50 20.86 -28.24
CA ASN A 383 21.59 21.19 -29.66
C ASN A 383 22.85 20.52 -30.20
N LEU A 384 22.71 19.73 -31.27
CA LEU A 384 23.83 19.14 -31.96
C LEU A 384 24.04 19.89 -33.28
N SER A 385 25.30 20.17 -33.62
CA SER A 385 25.61 20.48 -35.01
C SER A 385 25.51 19.21 -35.85
N VAL A 386 25.35 19.37 -37.17
CA VAL A 386 25.32 18.25 -38.11
C VAL A 386 26.59 17.39 -37.98
N ASP A 387 27.73 18.02 -37.69
CA ASP A 387 29.02 17.33 -37.52
C ASP A 387 29.11 16.48 -36.24
N GLU A 388 28.26 16.74 -35.24
CA GLU A 388 28.20 15.96 -34.01
C GLU A 388 27.24 14.74 -34.10
N LEU A 389 26.55 14.57 -35.24
CA LEU A 389 25.60 13.47 -35.41
C LEU A 389 26.32 12.12 -35.57
N PRO A 390 25.85 11.05 -34.89
CA PRO A 390 26.34 9.71 -35.16
C PRO A 390 26.18 9.34 -36.64
N LEU A 391 27.18 8.66 -37.22
CA LEU A 391 27.20 8.25 -38.64
C LEU A 391 25.91 7.54 -39.09
N ILE A 392 25.32 6.73 -38.22
CA ILE A 392 24.06 6.02 -38.50
C ILE A 392 22.87 6.97 -38.71
N VAL A 393 22.82 8.08 -37.96
CA VAL A 393 21.78 9.11 -38.08
C VAL A 393 22.00 9.91 -39.36
N MET A 394 23.26 10.26 -39.67
CA MET A 394 23.61 10.92 -40.93
C MET A 394 23.21 10.08 -42.15
N HIS A 395 23.47 8.78 -42.13
CA HIS A 395 23.05 7.86 -43.19
C HIS A 395 21.52 7.83 -43.36
N ALA A 396 20.76 7.76 -42.26
CA ALA A 396 19.30 7.77 -42.31
C ALA A 396 18.73 9.10 -42.84
N LEU A 397 19.34 10.23 -42.48
CA LEU A 397 18.96 11.56 -43.00
C LEU A 397 19.21 11.67 -44.51
N HIS A 398 20.35 11.17 -44.99
CA HIS A 398 20.64 11.13 -46.42
C HIS A 398 19.66 10.24 -47.20
N GLN A 399 19.32 9.07 -46.67
CA GLN A 399 18.36 8.15 -47.30
C GLN A 399 16.93 8.70 -47.33
N SER A 400 16.55 9.53 -46.36
CA SER A 400 15.23 10.16 -46.30
C SER A 400 15.09 11.42 -47.17
N ARG A 401 16.12 11.78 -47.97
CA ARG A 401 16.16 12.96 -48.85
C ARG A 401 15.90 14.30 -48.16
N LEU A 402 16.11 14.38 -46.83
CA LEU A 402 16.03 15.64 -46.10
C LEU A 402 17.32 16.44 -46.37
N LEU A 403 17.17 17.65 -46.92
CA LEU A 403 18.30 18.56 -47.19
C LEU A 403 18.95 18.97 -45.86
N ILE A 404 20.18 18.53 -45.64
CA ILE A 404 20.91 18.65 -44.36
C ILE A 404 21.36 20.08 -44.08
N ASP A 405 21.47 20.92 -45.11
CA ASP A 405 22.14 22.23 -45.06
C ASP A 405 21.45 23.29 -44.18
N ASN A 406 20.29 23.00 -43.58
CA ASN A 406 19.58 23.90 -42.66
C ASN A 406 18.79 23.18 -41.53
N ILE A 407 19.23 22.00 -41.10
CA ILE A 407 18.51 21.25 -40.05
C ILE A 407 19.06 21.57 -38.66
N SER A 408 18.21 22.10 -37.77
CA SER A 408 18.50 22.18 -36.34
C SER A 408 18.21 20.82 -35.70
N VAL A 409 19.25 20.16 -35.17
CA VAL A 409 19.10 18.89 -34.46
C VAL A 409 19.05 19.15 -32.96
N LYS A 410 17.95 18.73 -32.33
CA LYS A 410 17.81 18.68 -30.88
C LYS A 410 17.89 17.23 -30.41
N GLN A 411 18.90 16.90 -29.62
CA GLN A 411 19.01 15.61 -28.96
C GLN A 411 18.31 15.66 -27.59
N TYR A 412 17.39 14.72 -27.37
CA TYR A 412 16.73 14.49 -26.09
C TYR A 412 16.89 13.03 -25.69
N PHE A 413 17.05 12.78 -24.39
CA PHE A 413 17.21 11.43 -23.85
C PHE A 413 15.97 10.91 -23.15
N ARG A 414 14.91 11.74 -23.03
CA ARG A 414 13.67 11.36 -22.36
C ARG A 414 12.47 11.90 -23.13
N LEU A 415 11.45 11.05 -23.23
CA LEU A 415 10.18 11.34 -23.89
C LEU A 415 9.03 10.99 -22.96
N MET A 416 7.90 11.67 -23.09
CA MET A 416 6.64 11.29 -22.47
C MET A 416 5.60 11.04 -23.56
N LYS A 417 5.17 9.80 -23.73
CA LYS A 417 4.13 9.42 -24.70
C LYS A 417 2.96 8.78 -23.95
N HIS A 418 1.73 9.28 -24.15
CA HIS A 418 0.53 8.82 -23.44
C HIS A 418 0.70 8.73 -21.91
N LYS A 419 1.33 9.76 -21.31
CA LYS A 419 1.64 9.85 -19.86
C LYS A 419 2.62 8.79 -19.34
N LYS A 420 3.25 7.98 -20.21
CA LYS A 420 4.37 7.10 -19.85
C LYS A 420 5.69 7.76 -20.24
N GLN A 421 6.67 7.66 -19.36
CA GLN A 421 8.01 8.20 -19.59
C GLN A 421 8.93 7.13 -20.21
N TYR A 422 9.62 7.50 -21.28
CA TYR A 422 10.61 6.70 -21.99
C TYR A 422 11.97 7.37 -21.82
N VAL A 423 13.02 6.57 -21.65
CA VAL A 423 14.40 7.03 -21.44
C VAL A 423 15.30 6.28 -22.39
N SER A 424 16.19 6.98 -23.07
CA SER A 424 17.21 6.40 -23.95
C SER A 424 18.30 5.71 -23.12
N ASP A 425 18.83 4.59 -23.63
CA ASP A 425 19.95 3.86 -23.01
C ASP A 425 21.23 4.69 -22.90
N MET A 426 21.37 5.70 -23.76
CA MET A 426 22.50 6.63 -23.73
C MET A 426 22.44 7.62 -22.57
N TYR A 427 21.35 7.66 -21.79
CA TYR A 427 21.20 8.52 -20.63
C TYR A 427 21.95 7.94 -19.42
N LYS A 428 23.21 8.39 -19.24
CA LYS A 428 24.11 7.91 -18.17
C LYS A 428 23.89 8.56 -16.81
N ASP A 429 23.17 9.68 -16.73
CA ASP A 429 22.90 10.36 -15.46
C ASP A 429 21.79 9.62 -14.66
N ASN A 430 22.14 9.13 -13.47
CA ASN A 430 21.21 8.56 -12.50
C ASN A 430 20.37 7.36 -12.97
N LEU A 431 21.00 6.34 -13.56
CA LEU A 431 20.46 4.98 -13.49
C LEU A 431 20.80 4.35 -12.13
N GLN A 432 20.35 4.97 -11.03
CA GLN A 432 20.35 4.33 -9.69
C GLN A 432 19.42 3.10 -9.64
N THR A 433 18.65 2.89 -10.69
CA THR A 433 17.64 1.88 -10.82
C THR A 433 17.49 1.47 -12.29
N LEU A 434 17.44 0.16 -12.59
CA LEU A 434 17.29 -0.38 -13.94
C LEU A 434 15.80 -0.56 -14.29
N SER A 435 15.40 -0.13 -15.47
CA SER A 435 14.13 -0.56 -16.10
C SER A 435 14.29 -0.44 -17.61
N SER A 436 14.08 -1.59 -18.26
CA SER A 436 13.95 -1.92 -19.68
C SER A 436 14.48 -0.93 -20.72
N VAL A 437 15.37 -1.43 -21.56
CA VAL A 437 15.79 -0.88 -22.85
C VAL A 437 14.70 -1.19 -23.89
N VAL A 438 14.27 -0.19 -24.67
CA VAL A 438 13.51 -0.44 -25.90
C VAL A 438 14.53 -0.67 -27.02
N GLN A 439 14.71 -1.92 -27.41
CA GLN A 439 15.51 -2.27 -28.56
C GLN A 439 14.69 -2.00 -29.83
N TYR A 440 15.18 -1.12 -30.71
CA TYR A 440 14.67 -1.03 -32.08
C TYR A 440 15.16 -2.25 -32.85
N SER A 441 14.24 -3.09 -33.32
CA SER A 441 14.51 -4.00 -34.43
C SER A 441 14.27 -3.22 -35.73
N GLU A 442 15.28 -3.14 -36.58
CA GLU A 442 15.09 -2.75 -37.98
C GLU A 442 14.23 -3.82 -38.63
N ASN A 443 12.90 -3.58 -38.67
CA ASN A 443 11.92 -4.01 -39.67
C ASN A 443 10.51 -3.83 -39.09
N ASN A 444 9.85 -2.74 -39.47
CA ASN A 444 8.46 -2.35 -39.17
C ASN A 444 7.44 -3.49 -38.99
N GLN A 445 7.37 -4.10 -37.80
CA GLN A 445 6.16 -4.77 -37.32
C GLN A 445 6.01 -4.49 -35.81
N LEU A 446 4.85 -3.96 -35.45
CA LEU A 446 4.43 -3.65 -34.08
C LEU A 446 4.27 -4.90 -33.22
#